data_AF-A0A290Q8M9-F1
#
_entry.id   AF-A0A290Q8M9-F1
#
_cell.length_a   1.000
_cell.length_b   1.000
_cell.length_c   1.000
_cell.angle_alpha   90.00
_cell.angle_beta   90.00
_cell.angle_gamma   90.00
#
_symmetry.space_group_name_H-M   'P 1'
#
loop_
_entity.id
_entity.type
_entity.pdbx_description
1 polymer ?
#
loop_
_entity_poly.entity_id
_entity_poly.type
_entity_poly.pdbx_seq_one_letter_code
_entity_poly.pdbx_strand_id
1 'polypeptide(L)'
;MKFLSLLSKNWRLFALTPVMALALLSGCSNSEERIVEAAEKRYAFVKVGMTKQALIAKLGEPVNKQDARYRWETIAGPEMNASLEVRFDSADKVTSVARSRESHD
;
A
#
# COMPACT_ATOMS: atom_id res chain seq x y z
N MET A 1 -44.91 -38.54 -4.19
CA MET A 1 -44.53 -38.53 -2.76
C MET A 1 -43.60 -39.71 -2.48
N LYS A 2 -42.60 -39.50 -1.60
CA LYS A 2 -41.45 -40.36 -1.21
C LYS A 2 -40.17 -40.13 -2.01
N PHE A 3 -38.98 -40.01 -1.43
CA PHE A 3 -38.45 -39.52 -0.14
C PHE A 3 -36.92 -39.58 -0.36
N LEU A 4 -36.19 -38.59 0.14
CA LEU A 4 -34.73 -38.50 0.05
C LEU A 4 -34.01 -39.74 0.62
N SER A 5 -32.89 -40.12 -0.01
CA SER A 5 -31.57 -40.36 0.61
C SER A 5 -30.82 -41.48 -0.12
N LEU A 6 -29.57 -41.17 -0.50
CA LEU A 6 -28.45 -42.09 -0.82
C LEU A 6 -27.29 -41.17 -1.23
N LEU A 7 -26.62 -40.50 -0.28
CA LEU A 7 -25.44 -41.04 0.41
C LEU A 7 -24.34 -41.42 -0.60
N SER A 8 -23.79 -40.41 -1.30
CA SER A 8 -22.62 -40.53 -2.17
C SER A 8 -21.34 -40.67 -1.33
N LYS A 9 -21.14 -41.88 -0.80
CA LYS A 9 -19.82 -42.43 -0.51
C LYS A 9 -19.07 -42.55 -1.84
N ASN A 10 -18.00 -41.79 -2.03
CA ASN A 10 -16.78 -42.23 -2.72
C ASN A 10 -15.64 -41.25 -2.44
N TRP A 11 -15.22 -41.31 -1.18
CA TRP A 11 -13.88 -41.07 -0.70
C TRP A 11 -12.86 -41.89 -1.53
N ARG A 12 -12.08 -41.23 -2.39
CA ARG A 12 -10.69 -41.58 -2.82
C ARG A 12 -10.38 -40.95 -4.18
N LEU A 13 -9.99 -39.67 -4.16
CA LEU A 13 -9.07 -39.10 -5.16
C LEU A 13 -8.03 -38.26 -4.42
N PHE A 14 -7.30 -38.93 -3.51
CA PHE A 14 -5.94 -38.54 -3.20
C PHE A 14 -5.06 -39.12 -4.29
N ALA A 15 -4.66 -38.29 -5.25
CA ALA A 15 -3.50 -38.57 -6.10
C ALA A 15 -3.10 -37.31 -6.86
N LEU A 16 -2.00 -36.71 -6.38
CA LEU A 16 -0.94 -36.16 -7.20
C LEU A 16 -1.28 -34.99 -8.13
N THR A 17 -1.03 -33.78 -7.64
CA THR A 17 -0.19 -32.85 -8.41
C THR A 17 0.88 -32.27 -7.49
N PRO A 18 2.17 -32.48 -7.82
CA PRO A 18 3.28 -32.12 -6.96
C PRO A 18 3.48 -30.60 -6.94
N VAL A 19 3.98 -30.15 -5.80
CA VAL A 19 4.65 -28.88 -5.52
C VAL A 19 5.32 -28.30 -6.77
N MET A 20 4.61 -27.41 -7.48
CA MET A 20 5.20 -26.65 -8.57
C MET A 20 5.74 -25.34 -7.99
N ALA A 21 7.01 -25.47 -7.57
CA ALA A 21 8.04 -24.46 -7.46
C ALA A 21 7.57 -23.02 -7.20
N LEU A 22 7.71 -22.64 -5.94
CA LEU A 22 7.88 -21.29 -5.42
C LEU A 22 9.11 -20.64 -6.10
N ALA A 23 8.95 -20.09 -7.30
CA ALA A 23 9.99 -19.36 -8.02
C ALA A 23 9.56 -17.89 -8.23
N LEU A 24 9.39 -17.14 -7.13
CA LEU A 24 9.23 -15.67 -7.17
C LEU A 24 10.01 -14.93 -6.08
N LEU A 25 10.85 -15.60 -5.28
CA LEU A 25 11.42 -15.00 -4.06
C LEU A 25 12.77 -14.27 -4.22
N SER A 26 13.25 -14.02 -5.44
CA SER A 26 14.51 -13.25 -5.63
C SER A 26 14.37 -11.99 -6.48
N GLY A 27 13.15 -11.67 -6.96
CA GLY A 27 12.88 -10.47 -7.76
C GLY A 27 12.11 -9.35 -7.04
N CYS A 28 11.46 -9.64 -5.91
CA CYS A 28 10.55 -8.69 -5.25
C CYS A 28 11.29 -7.60 -4.46
N SER A 29 12.37 -7.93 -3.75
CA SER A 29 13.07 -6.96 -2.87
C SER A 29 13.59 -5.73 -3.63
N ASN A 30 14.23 -5.92 -4.79
CA ASN A 30 14.67 -4.79 -5.63
C ASN A 30 13.51 -3.99 -6.24
N SER A 31 12.35 -4.62 -6.45
CA SER A 31 11.18 -3.94 -6.99
C SER A 31 10.50 -3.07 -5.94
N GLU A 32 10.38 -3.59 -4.72
CA GLU A 32 9.76 -2.89 -3.59
C GLU A 32 10.57 -1.65 -3.21
N GLU A 33 11.90 -1.77 -3.16
CA GLU A 33 12.78 -0.65 -2.86
C GLU A 33 12.67 0.47 -3.90
N ARG A 34 12.59 0.12 -5.19
CA ARG A 34 12.39 1.11 -6.25
C ARG A 34 11.05 1.83 -6.16
N ILE A 35 10.00 1.16 -5.72
CA ILE A 35 8.67 1.76 -5.52
C ILE A 35 8.72 2.77 -4.37
N VAL A 36 9.32 2.38 -3.24
CA VAL A 36 9.50 3.26 -2.08
C VAL A 36 10.39 4.46 -2.41
N GLU A 37 11.53 4.25 -3.08
CA GLU A 37 12.43 5.33 -3.47
C GLU A 37 11.75 6.33 -4.43
N ALA A 38 10.93 5.84 -5.36
CA ALA A 38 10.13 6.69 -6.23
C ALA A 38 9.08 7.51 -5.44
N ALA A 39 8.46 6.91 -4.41
CA ALA A 39 7.54 7.61 -3.53
C ALA A 39 8.24 8.68 -2.68
N GLU A 40 9.40 8.37 -2.10
CA GLU A 40 10.20 9.33 -1.33
C GLU A 40 10.60 10.53 -2.19
N LYS A 41 11.06 10.30 -3.42
CA LYS A 41 11.36 11.36 -4.38
C LYS A 41 10.14 12.24 -4.64
N ARG A 42 8.95 11.65 -4.80
CA ARG A 42 7.68 12.40 -4.95
C ARG A 42 7.32 13.19 -3.69
N TYR A 43 7.48 12.61 -2.51
CA TYR A 43 7.16 13.26 -1.23
C TYR A 43 8.17 14.36 -0.87
N ALA A 44 9.41 14.31 -1.36
CA ALA A 44 10.42 15.34 -1.17
C ALA A 44 10.04 16.70 -1.80
N PHE A 45 9.17 16.72 -2.82
CA PHE A 45 8.71 17.97 -3.44
C PHE A 45 7.81 18.81 -2.53
N VAL A 46 7.21 18.20 -1.50
CA VAL A 46 6.25 18.86 -0.63
C VAL A 46 6.94 19.83 0.32
N LYS A 47 6.50 21.08 0.35
CA LYS A 47 7.10 22.13 1.18
C LYS A 47 6.02 22.92 1.93
N VAL A 48 6.42 23.47 3.07
CA VAL A 48 5.62 24.45 3.82
C VAL A 48 5.26 25.62 2.90
N GLY A 49 4.03 26.11 2.99
CA GLY A 49 3.48 27.18 2.17
C GLY A 49 2.85 26.74 0.83
N MET A 50 3.04 25.49 0.39
CA MET A 50 2.30 24.96 -0.77
C MET A 50 0.79 24.92 -0.47
N THR A 51 -0.04 25.07 -1.50
CA THR A 51 -1.49 24.96 -1.34
C THR A 51 -1.93 23.49 -1.33
N LYS A 52 -3.00 23.20 -0.60
CA LYS A 52 -3.66 21.88 -0.58
C LYS A 52 -3.97 21.37 -1.99
N GLN A 53 -4.49 22.25 -2.85
CA GLN A 53 -4.81 21.91 -4.24
C GLN A 53 -3.57 21.53 -5.06
N ALA A 54 -2.46 22.26 -4.92
CA ALA A 54 -1.21 21.94 -5.63
C ALA A 54 -0.64 20.59 -5.19
N LEU A 55 -0.78 20.26 -3.90
CA LEU A 55 -0.38 18.98 -3.33
C LEU A 55 -1.18 17.81 -3.92
N ILE A 56 -2.51 17.93 -3.93
CA ILE A 56 -3.40 16.92 -4.51
C ILE A 56 -3.15 16.76 -6.00
N ALA A 57 -2.96 17.86 -6.74
CA ALA A 57 -2.63 17.80 -8.16
C ALA A 57 -1.29 17.07 -8.44
N LYS A 58 -0.33 17.15 -7.52
CA LYS A 58 1.00 16.54 -7.67
C LYS A 58 1.06 15.08 -7.20
N LEU A 59 0.41 14.77 -6.08
CA LEU A 59 0.51 13.48 -5.42
C LEU A 59 -0.69 12.56 -5.70
N GLY A 60 -1.81 13.15 -6.13
CA GLY A 60 -3.12 12.49 -6.13
C GLY A 60 -3.82 12.63 -4.78
N GLU A 61 -4.93 11.92 -4.65
CA GLU A 61 -5.73 11.92 -3.42
C GLU A 61 -4.99 11.24 -2.26
N PRO A 62 -5.01 11.82 -1.05
CA PRO A 62 -4.46 11.17 0.14
C PRO A 62 -5.32 9.96 0.54
N VAL A 63 -4.67 8.96 1.12
CA VAL A 63 -5.33 7.75 1.65
C VAL A 63 -6.13 8.04 2.92
N ASN A 64 -5.75 9.07 3.68
CA ASN A 64 -6.46 9.49 4.88
C ASN A 64 -6.58 11.02 4.94
N LYS A 65 -7.79 11.50 5.28
CA LYS A 65 -8.13 12.91 5.47
C LYS A 65 -8.80 13.07 6.83
N GLN A 66 -8.13 13.72 7.78
CA GLN A 66 -8.67 14.04 9.09
C GLN A 66 -8.46 15.53 9.37
N ASP A 67 -9.55 16.30 9.40
CA ASP A 67 -9.54 17.74 9.59
C ASP A 67 -8.50 18.44 8.68
N ALA A 68 -7.50 19.06 9.28
CA ALA A 68 -6.40 19.74 8.61
C ALA A 68 -5.19 18.83 8.32
N ARG A 69 -5.27 17.52 8.55
CA ARG A 69 -4.17 16.55 8.42
C ARG A 69 -4.46 15.51 7.35
N TYR A 70 -3.66 15.49 6.29
CA TYR A 70 -3.78 14.52 5.20
C TYR A 70 -2.57 13.58 5.19
N ARG A 71 -2.80 12.30 4.86
CA ARG A 71 -1.75 11.28 4.75
C ARG A 71 -1.75 10.62 3.38
N TRP A 72 -0.57 10.52 2.79
CA TRP A 72 -0.28 9.66 1.64
C TRP A 72 0.58 8.50 2.11
N GLU A 73 0.37 7.34 1.49
CA GLU A 73 1.07 6.12 1.84
C GLU A 73 1.33 5.32 0.57
N THR A 74 2.56 4.83 0.46
CA THR A 74 2.99 3.90 -0.57
C THR A 74 3.34 2.61 0.12
N ILE A 75 2.56 1.58 -0.17
CA ILE A 75 2.77 0.22 0.34
C ILE A 75 3.45 -0.56 -0.78
N ALA A 76 4.72 -0.91 -0.61
CA ALA A 76 5.43 -1.73 -1.59
C ALA A 76 5.44 -3.20 -1.18
N GLY A 77 5.51 -3.50 0.11
CA GLY A 77 5.50 -4.84 0.66
C GLY A 77 5.12 -4.86 2.14
N PRO A 78 5.10 -6.04 2.79
CA PRO A 78 4.76 -6.17 4.20
C PRO A 78 5.70 -5.40 5.12
N GLU A 79 6.94 -5.18 4.70
CA GLU A 79 8.00 -4.58 5.51
C GLU A 79 8.59 -3.31 4.89
N MET A 80 8.11 -2.89 3.72
CA MET A 80 8.71 -1.79 2.96
C MET A 80 7.65 -0.79 2.50
N ASN A 81 7.55 0.30 3.25
CA ASN A 81 6.52 1.34 3.06
C ASN A 81 7.13 2.74 3.15
N ALA A 82 6.46 3.71 2.52
CA ALA A 82 6.75 5.13 2.70
C ALA A 82 5.46 5.90 2.97
N SER A 83 5.50 6.84 3.91
CA SER A 83 4.36 7.70 4.21
C SER A 83 4.73 9.18 4.27
N LEU A 84 3.75 10.00 3.98
CA LEU A 84 3.81 11.45 4.05
C LEU A 84 2.57 11.93 4.81
N GLU A 85 2.76 12.59 5.94
CA GLU A 85 1.72 13.33 6.65
C GLU A 85 1.95 14.84 6.43
N VAL A 86 0.87 15.54 6.10
CA VAL A 86 0.87 16.99 5.89
C VAL A 86 -0.23 17.62 6.73
N ARG A 87 0.08 18.76 7.37
CA ARG A 87 -0.94 19.60 8.02
C ARG A 87 -1.14 20.90 7.27
N PHE A 88 -2.37 21.37 7.26
CA PHE A 88 -2.79 22.62 6.63
C PHE A 88 -3.22 23.65 7.68
N ASP A 89 -3.14 24.94 7.33
CA ASP A 89 -3.82 26.01 8.05
C ASP A 89 -5.25 26.23 7.51
N SER A 90 -5.95 27.23 8.06
CA SER A 90 -7.28 27.63 7.61
C SER A 90 -7.32 28.28 6.22
N ALA A 91 -6.17 28.66 5.67
CA ALA A 91 -6.02 29.16 4.30
C ALA A 91 -5.60 28.04 3.33
N ASP A 92 -5.72 26.77 3.76
CA ASP A 92 -5.37 25.58 2.99
C ASP A 92 -3.90 25.56 2.51
N LYS A 93 -3.00 26.15 3.29
CA LYS A 93 -1.55 26.08 3.05
C LYS A 93 -0.87 25.12 3.99
N VAL A 94 0.15 24.43 3.49
CA VAL A 94 0.95 23.50 4.28
C VAL A 94 1.67 24.23 5.40
N THR A 95 1.49 23.75 6.62
CA THR A 95 2.17 24.24 7.83
C THR A 95 3.18 23.25 8.38
N SER A 96 2.97 21.95 8.14
CA SER A 96 3.84 20.89 8.63
C SER A 96 3.91 19.74 7.63
N VAL A 97 5.09 19.12 7.53
CA VAL A 97 5.37 17.98 6.67
C VAL A 97 6.18 16.96 7.46
N ALA A 98 5.65 15.75 7.63
CA ALA A 98 6.34 14.62 8.22
C ALA A 98 6.44 13.50 7.18
N ARG A 99 7.62 12.90 7.05
CA ARG A 99 7.90 11.81 6.12
C ARG A 99 8.46 10.64 6.90
N SER A 100 8.05 9.43 6.55
CA SER A 100 8.61 8.21 7.11
C SER A 100 8.85 7.16 6.03
N ARG A 101 9.90 6.37 6.24
CA ARG A 101 10.14 5.10 5.55
C ARG A 101 10.20 4.03 6.62
N GLU A 102 9.47 2.96 6.39
CA GLU A 102 9.55 1.74 7.20
C GLU A 102 10.25 0.68 6.36
N SER A 103 11.36 0.17 6.88
CA SER A 103 12.11 -0.97 6.36
C SER A 103 12.56 -1.82 7.55
N HIS A 104 12.28 -3.11 7.55
CA HIS A 104 12.84 -4.05 8.52
C HIS A 104 14.16 -4.60 7.95
N ASP A 105 15.27 -4.33 8.63
CA ASP A 105 16.59 -4.97 8.39
C ASP A 105 16.73 -6.24 9.23
#